data_AF-A0A6I5WPV8-F1
#
_entry.id   AF-A0A6I5WPV8-F1
#
_cell.length_a   1.000
_cell.length_b   1.000
_cell.length_c   1.000
_cell.angle_alpha   90.00
_cell.angle_beta   90.00
_cell.angle_gamma   90.00
#
_symmetry.space_group_name_H-M   'P 1'
#
loop_
_entity.id
_entity.type
_entity.pdbx_description
1 polymer ?
#
loop_
_entity_poly.entity_id
_entity_poly.type
_entity_poly.pdbx_seq_one_letter_code
_entity_poly.pdbx_strand_id
1 'polypeptide(L)'
;MEPPLDRPVFETPTFTSGLRGYDKRRVDELIGRCVDALNSDQASRIEQAKTELDRERGKLPLALRGYDRGQVDGMLERLSAVLGHLLPDS
;
A
#
# COMPACT_ATOMS: atom_id res chain seq x y z
N MET A 1 -8.33 27.48 6.39
CA MET A 1 -7.38 27.00 5.36
C MET A 1 -7.84 25.60 5.02
N GLU A 2 -8.73 25.49 4.05
CA GLU A 2 -9.26 24.21 3.57
C GLU A 2 -8.21 23.60 2.64
N PRO A 3 -7.84 22.31 2.80
CA PRO A 3 -6.91 21.67 1.88
C PRO A 3 -7.57 21.53 0.49
N PRO A 4 -6.80 21.62 -0.61
CA PRO A 4 -7.35 21.51 -1.96
C PRO A 4 -7.95 20.11 -2.19
N LEU A 5 -9.23 20.08 -2.55
CA LEU A 5 -10.09 18.90 -2.69
C LEU A 5 -9.89 18.09 -3.98
N ASP A 6 -8.74 18.20 -4.65
CA ASP A 6 -8.48 17.56 -5.95
C ASP A 6 -7.25 16.65 -5.88
N ARG A 7 -7.25 15.77 -4.88
CA ARG A 7 -6.28 14.68 -4.80
C ARG A 7 -7.10 13.44 -4.49
N PRO A 8 -6.93 12.32 -5.22
CA PRO A 8 -7.62 11.09 -4.88
C PRO A 8 -7.25 10.74 -3.44
N VAL A 9 -8.18 11.00 -2.53
CA VAL A 9 -8.02 10.67 -1.12
C VAL A 9 -8.18 9.16 -1.08
N PHE A 10 -7.07 8.44 -1.15
CA PHE A 10 -7.05 7.05 -0.74
C PHE A 10 -7.34 7.06 0.76
N GLU A 11 -8.62 6.89 1.11
CA GLU A 11 -9.04 6.70 2.49
C GLU A 11 -8.19 5.56 3.05
N THR A 12 -7.47 5.86 4.13
CA THR A 12 -6.63 4.87 4.81
C THR A 12 -7.49 3.67 5.16
N PRO A 13 -7.23 2.48 4.58
CA PRO A 13 -8.05 1.32 4.82
C PRO A 13 -8.00 0.94 6.30
N THR A 14 -9.17 0.89 6.95
CA THR A 14 -9.26 0.44 8.34
C THR A 14 -9.12 -1.07 8.40
N PHE A 15 -7.96 -1.55 8.80
CA PHE A 15 -7.74 -2.97 9.03
C PHE A 15 -8.15 -3.38 10.44
N THR A 16 -8.79 -4.54 10.56
CA THR A 16 -9.03 -5.13 11.88
C THR A 16 -7.70 -5.52 12.53
N SER A 17 -7.50 -5.20 13.80
CA SER A 17 -6.32 -5.68 14.55
C SER A 17 -6.65 -6.89 15.40
N GLY A 18 -5.89 -7.98 15.24
CA GLY A 18 -6.01 -9.22 16.00
C GLY A 18 -4.91 -9.39 17.05
N LEU A 19 -4.87 -10.52 17.77
CA LEU A 19 -3.78 -10.79 18.73
C LEU A 19 -2.39 -10.87 18.08
N ARG A 20 -2.33 -11.31 16.82
CA ARG A 20 -1.13 -11.37 15.99
C ARG A 20 -1.49 -10.91 14.57
N GLY A 21 -0.62 -10.12 13.98
CA GLY A 21 -0.82 -9.56 12.66
C GLY A 21 0.45 -8.95 12.11
N TYR A 22 0.37 -8.31 10.95
CA TYR A 22 1.49 -7.52 10.44
C TYR A 22 1.68 -6.25 11.27
N ASP A 23 2.93 -5.82 11.39
CA ASP A 23 3.26 -4.55 12.02
C ASP A 23 2.54 -3.39 11.32
N LYS A 24 1.72 -2.68 12.08
CA LYS A 24 0.84 -1.62 11.55
C LYS A 24 1.66 -0.53 10.86
N ARG A 25 2.75 -0.09 11.50
CA ARG A 25 3.59 0.99 10.97
C ARG A 25 4.19 0.60 9.64
N ARG A 26 4.71 -0.63 9.52
CA ARG A 26 5.24 -1.14 8.25
C ARG A 26 4.20 -1.22 7.15
N VAL A 27 2.99 -1.69 7.47
CA VAL A 27 1.89 -1.75 6.51
C VAL A 27 1.48 -0.35 6.06
N ASP A 28 1.29 0.59 7.00
CA ASP A 28 0.93 1.98 6.72
C ASP A 28 2.00 2.68 5.88
N GLU A 29 3.28 2.48 6.18
CA GLU A 29 4.40 3.01 5.37
C GLU A 29 4.38 2.47 3.94
N LEU A 30 4.13 1.16 3.76
CA LEU A 30 4.12 0.52 2.46
C LEU A 30 2.95 1.01 1.59
N ILE A 31 1.76 1.10 2.19
CA ILE A 31 0.57 1.63 1.53
C ILE A 31 0.79 3.11 1.18
N GLY A 32 1.33 3.90 2.10
CA GLY A 32 1.61 5.32 1.88
C GLY A 32 2.52 5.57 0.68
N ARG A 33 3.58 4.76 0.49
CA ARG A 33 4.47 4.86 -0.68
C ARG A 33 3.75 4.53 -1.99
N CYS A 34 2.90 3.50 -2.00
CA CYS A 34 2.13 3.14 -3.18
C CYS A 34 1.17 4.27 -3.55
N VAL A 35 0.47 4.82 -2.56
CA VAL A 35 -0.43 5.96 -2.74
C VAL A 35 0.32 7.20 -3.22
N ASP A 36 1.49 7.52 -2.67
CA ASP A 36 2.31 8.66 -3.14
C ASP A 36 2.75 8.48 -4.60
N ALA A 37 3.14 7.26 -4.99
CA ALA A 37 3.48 6.95 -6.37
C ALA A 37 2.29 7.11 -7.32
N LEU A 38 1.11 6.61 -6.93
CA LEU A 38 -0.14 6.80 -7.68
C LEU A 38 -0.50 8.29 -7.82
N ASN A 39 -0.28 9.09 -6.77
CA ASN A 39 -0.53 10.54 -6.80
C ASN A 39 0.51 11.33 -7.59
N SER A 40 1.67 10.74 -7.85
CA SER A 40 2.76 11.41 -8.57
C SER A 40 2.65 11.28 -10.09
N ASP A 41 1.75 10.43 -10.60
CA ASP A 41 1.51 10.11 -12.03
C ASP A 41 2.78 9.81 -12.85
N GLN A 42 3.85 9.37 -12.17
CA GLN A 42 5.14 9.08 -12.80
C GLN A 42 5.31 7.59 -12.95
N ALA A 43 5.40 7.10 -14.19
CA ALA A 43 5.61 5.68 -14.50
C ALA A 43 6.78 5.07 -13.73
N SER A 44 7.93 5.77 -13.65
CA SER A 44 9.09 5.31 -12.88
C SER A 44 8.86 5.23 -11.37
N ARG A 45 7.97 6.07 -10.80
CA ARG A 45 7.59 5.97 -9.39
C ARG A 45 6.61 4.82 -9.16
N ILE A 46 5.66 4.63 -10.07
CA ILE A 46 4.70 3.52 -10.05
C ILE A 46 5.46 2.18 -10.12
N GLU A 47 6.45 2.04 -11.01
CA GLU A 47 7.28 0.84 -11.14
C GLU A 47 8.10 0.56 -9.88
N GLN A 48 8.77 1.58 -9.33
CA GLN A 48 9.51 1.45 -8.08
C GLN A 48 8.59 1.05 -6.92
N ALA A 49 7.43 1.69 -6.78
CA ALA A 49 6.47 1.36 -5.75
C ALA A 49 5.95 -0.08 -5.90
N LYS A 50 5.66 -0.55 -7.12
CA LYS A 50 5.24 -1.94 -7.38
C LYS A 50 6.34 -2.94 -7.01
N THR A 51 7.58 -2.65 -7.39
CA THR A 51 8.74 -3.51 -7.10
C THR A 51 8.97 -3.62 -5.59
N GLU A 52 8.93 -2.49 -4.89
CA GLU A 52 9.07 -2.44 -3.44
C GLU A 52 7.89 -3.13 -2.74
N LEU A 53 6.66 -2.91 -3.20
CA LEU A 53 5.46 -3.59 -2.70
C LEU A 53 5.58 -5.10 -2.81
N ASP A 54 5.98 -5.61 -3.97
CA ASP A 54 6.13 -7.05 -4.21
C ASP A 54 7.23 -7.67 -3.33
N ARG A 55 8.31 -6.93 -3.10
CA ARG A 55 9.43 -7.37 -2.26
C ARG A 55 9.10 -7.35 -0.78
N GLU A 56 8.44 -6.31 -0.32
CA GLU A 56 8.18 -6.06 1.11
C GLU A 56 6.95 -6.82 1.61
N ARG A 57 5.92 -7.05 0.78
CA ARG A 57 4.73 -7.82 1.18
C ARG A 57 5.07 -9.20 1.73
N GLY A 58 6.08 -9.87 1.18
CA GLY A 58 6.56 -11.18 1.65
C GLY A 58 7.45 -11.13 2.90
N LYS A 59 7.82 -9.94 3.37
CA LYS A 59 8.78 -9.73 4.48
C LYS A 59 8.21 -8.93 5.64
N LEU A 60 6.91 -8.63 5.61
CA LEU A 60 6.26 -7.84 6.65
C LEU A 60 6.45 -8.50 8.02
N PRO A 61 7.06 -7.81 9.00
CA PRO A 61 7.30 -8.38 10.30
C PRO A 61 5.96 -8.61 11.03
N LEU A 62 5.90 -9.71 11.77
CA LEU A 62 4.75 -10.01 12.62
C LEU A 62 4.90 -9.25 13.94
N ALA A 63 3.81 -8.60 14.35
CA ALA A 63 3.71 -7.90 15.62
C ALA A 63 2.54 -8.43 16.47
N LEU A 64 2.68 -8.31 17.78
CA LEU A 64 1.55 -8.46 18.69
C LEU A 64 0.60 -7.28 18.48
N ARG A 65 -0.70 -7.55 18.40
CA ARG A 65 -1.71 -6.52 18.07
C ARG A 65 -1.51 -5.84 16.70
N GLY A 66 -0.97 -6.58 15.73
CA GLY A 66 -0.84 -6.16 14.34
C GLY A 66 -2.16 -6.17 13.55
N TYR A 67 -2.12 -5.65 12.33
CA TYR A 67 -3.26 -5.75 11.40
C TYR A 67 -3.47 -7.18 10.91
N ASP A 68 -4.72 -7.54 10.68
CA ASP A 68 -5.09 -8.83 10.14
C ASP A 68 -4.38 -9.08 8.81
N ARG A 69 -3.63 -10.19 8.74
CA ARG A 69 -2.79 -10.50 7.58
C ARG A 69 -3.64 -10.70 6.33
N GLY A 70 -4.79 -11.36 6.43
CA GLY A 70 -5.65 -11.60 5.27
C GLY A 70 -6.20 -10.30 4.69
N GLN A 71 -6.63 -9.35 5.53
CA GLN A 71 -7.09 -8.04 5.06
C GLN A 71 -5.95 -7.22 4.45
N VAL A 72 -4.76 -7.26 5.05
CA VAL A 72 -3.58 -6.56 4.53
C VAL A 72 -3.13 -7.17 3.20
N ASP A 73 -2.91 -8.49 3.14
CA ASP A 73 -2.50 -9.21 1.93
C ASP A 73 -3.47 -8.92 0.78
N GLY A 74 -4.79 -9.02 1.02
CA GLY A 74 -5.79 -8.70 -0.01
C GLY A 74 -5.76 -7.23 -0.49
N MET A 75 -5.41 -6.28 0.38
CA MET A 75 -5.22 -4.89 -0.01
C MET A 75 -3.92 -4.69 -0.81
N LEU A 76 -2.82 -5.30 -0.38
CA LEU A 76 -1.53 -5.22 -1.07
C LEU A 76 -1.60 -5.87 -2.46
N GLU A 77 -2.35 -6.97 -2.61
CA GLU A 77 -2.61 -7.59 -3.91
C GLU A 77 -3.39 -6.65 -4.84
N ARG A 78 -4.44 -5.99 -4.34
CA ARG A 78 -5.18 -4.99 -5.13
C ARG A 78 -4.29 -3.82 -5.55
N LEU A 79 -3.48 -3.29 -4.64
CA LEU A 79 -2.53 -2.21 -4.95
C LEU A 79 -1.52 -2.65 -6.03
N SER A 80 -0.98 -3.86 -5.91
CA SER A 80 -0.04 -4.41 -6.91
C SER A 80 -0.70 -4.57 -8.28
N ALA A 81 -1.95 -5.02 -8.33
CA ALA A 81 -2.72 -5.14 -9.57
C ALA A 81 -2.99 -3.77 -10.22
N VAL A 82 -3.37 -2.75 -9.43
CA VAL A 82 -3.60 -1.38 -9.91
C VAL A 82 -2.31 -0.77 -10.45
N LEU A 83 -1.21 -0.85 -9.68
CA LEU A 83 0.10 -0.37 -10.11
C LEU A 83 0.57 -1.11 -11.38
N GLY A 84 0.29 -2.41 -11.46
CA GLY A 84 0.61 -3.22 -12.63
C GLY A 84 -0.22 -2.85 -13.87
N HIS A 85 -1.46 -2.42 -13.70
CA HIS A 85 -2.30 -1.97 -14.82
C HIS A 85 -1.85 -0.61 -15.38
N LEU A 86 -1.29 0.25 -14.52
CA LEU A 86 -0.77 1.57 -14.91
C LEU A 86 0.62 1.53 -15.57
N LEU A 87 1.31 0.40 -15.47
CA LEU A 87 2.54 0.13 -16.20
C LEU A 87 2.15 -0.60 -17.49
N PRO A 88 2.17 0.05 -18.66
CA PRO A 88 2.03 -0.68 -19.90
C PRO A 88 3.22 -1.64 -20.03
N ASP A 89 2.97 -2.91 -20.37
CA ASP A 89 4.00 -3.84 -20.87
C ASP A 89 4.82 -3.10 -21.93
N SER A 90 6.06 -2.73 -21.60
CA SER A 90 7.02 -2.12 -22.53
C SER A 90 7.64 -3.17 -23.43
#